data_AF-A0A955XKJ1-F1
#
_entry.id   AF-A0A955XKJ1-F1
#
_cell.length_a   1.000
_cell.length_b   1.000
_cell.length_c   1.000
_cell.angle_alpha   90.00
_cell.angle_beta   90.00
_cell.angle_gamma   90.00
#
_symmetry.space_group_name_H-M   'P 1'
#
loop_
_entity.id
_entity.type
_entity.pdbx_description
1 polymer ?
#
loop_
_entity_poly.entity_id
_entity_poly.type
_entity_poly.pdbx_seq_one_letter_code
_entity_poly.pdbx_strand_id
1 'polypeptide(L)'
;MAGAPEDCAQTCRDESTAQAVAEYEAIFMCGEPAGCLDDQGGIDQDCLQANCGPQLDACFGAQPRPPSGDLTCAELNGCLNDCSDDDQDCVNACFTMSSPEGNDQFQATLECIRAAGCAGGDGDCQRANCQAELDACLGGPAQPMGEGTCLELNMCLSPCAGDQTCVDACYVAASPEAFAAYQAANQCIQDAGCMSGDTECQQTNCSDAIGACLNPM
;
A
#
# COMPACT_ATOMS: atom_id res chain seq x y z
N MET A 1 12.53 -25.78 48.12
CA MET A 1 12.65 -26.67 46.95
C MET A 1 11.50 -26.33 46.03
N ALA A 2 11.71 -25.41 45.10
CA ALA A 2 10.75 -25.17 44.04
C ALA A 2 10.92 -26.32 43.03
N GLY A 3 9.85 -27.10 42.82
CA GLY A 3 9.83 -28.13 41.78
C GLY A 3 10.14 -27.51 40.43
N ALA A 4 10.96 -28.19 39.65
CA ALA A 4 11.49 -27.70 38.38
C ALA A 4 10.37 -27.53 37.31
N PRO A 5 10.57 -26.63 36.33
CA PRO A 5 9.60 -26.31 35.27
C PRO A 5 9.32 -27.41 34.23
N GLU A 6 9.85 -28.63 34.39
CA GLU A 6 9.60 -29.77 33.47
C GLU A 6 8.12 -30.19 33.41
N ASP A 7 7.31 -29.81 34.41
CA ASP A 7 5.91 -30.22 34.51
C ASP A 7 4.96 -29.44 33.57
N CYS A 8 5.36 -28.23 33.15
CA CYS A 8 4.46 -27.34 32.40
C CYS A 8 4.22 -27.80 30.96
N ALA A 9 5.28 -28.20 30.23
CA ALA A 9 5.16 -28.64 28.85
C ALA A 9 4.41 -29.97 28.72
N GLN A 10 4.66 -30.90 29.66
CA GLN A 10 3.95 -32.18 29.71
C GLN A 10 2.47 -31.97 30.06
N THR A 11 2.18 -31.13 31.06
CA THR A 11 0.78 -30.78 31.41
C THR A 11 0.05 -30.14 30.22
N CYS A 12 0.66 -29.17 29.53
CA CYS A 12 0.06 -28.57 28.33
C CYS A 12 -0.22 -29.61 27.23
N ARG A 13 0.70 -30.56 27.01
CA ARG A 13 0.53 -31.64 26.04
C ARG A 13 -0.63 -32.58 26.45
N ASP A 14 -0.71 -32.93 27.73
CA ASP A 14 -1.73 -33.83 28.26
C ASP A 14 -3.14 -33.19 28.28
N GLU A 15 -3.21 -31.86 28.43
CA GLU A 15 -4.46 -31.09 28.37
C GLU A 15 -4.89 -30.72 26.94
N SER A 16 -4.00 -30.88 25.95
CA SER A 16 -4.27 -30.56 24.55
C SER A 16 -5.02 -31.68 23.83
N THR A 17 -5.66 -31.35 22.70
CA THR A 17 -6.26 -32.38 21.85
C THR A 17 -5.18 -33.20 21.15
N ALA A 18 -5.47 -34.47 20.86
CA ALA A 18 -4.55 -35.34 20.11
C ALA A 18 -4.16 -34.76 18.74
N GLN A 19 -5.07 -34.00 18.11
CA GLN A 19 -4.80 -33.31 16.86
C GLN A 19 -3.78 -32.18 17.06
N ALA A 20 -3.99 -31.30 18.06
CA ALA A 20 -3.06 -30.22 18.35
C ALA A 20 -1.66 -30.74 18.72
N VAL A 21 -1.57 -31.84 19.47
CA VAL A 21 -0.29 -32.50 19.76
C VAL A 21 0.39 -33.00 18.50
N ALA A 22 -0.35 -33.63 17.58
CA ALA A 22 0.19 -34.14 16.32
C ALA A 22 0.66 -33.01 15.38
N GLU A 23 -0.10 -31.92 15.27
CA GLU A 23 0.27 -30.73 14.48
C GLU A 23 1.52 -30.05 15.05
N TYR A 24 1.61 -29.93 16.38
CA TYR A 24 2.81 -29.41 17.04
C TYR A 24 4.02 -30.30 16.80
N GLU A 25 3.91 -31.62 16.96
CA GLU A 25 5.01 -32.57 16.68
C GLU A 25 5.48 -32.52 15.21
N ALA A 26 4.57 -32.27 14.27
CA ALA A 26 4.91 -32.12 12.86
C ALA A 26 5.87 -30.95 12.61
N ILE A 27 5.76 -29.86 13.37
CA ILE A 27 6.70 -28.73 13.29
C ILE A 27 8.10 -29.17 13.70
N PHE A 28 8.26 -29.93 14.80
CA PHE A 28 9.57 -30.41 15.25
C PHE A 28 10.19 -31.42 14.29
N MET A 29 9.38 -32.36 13.79
CA MET A 29 9.82 -33.33 12.80
C MET A 29 10.31 -32.68 11.50
N CYS A 30 9.78 -31.50 11.15
CA CYS A 30 10.26 -30.73 10.02
C CYS A 30 11.47 -29.84 10.38
N GLY A 31 11.42 -29.14 11.52
CA GLY A 31 12.41 -28.14 11.92
C GLY A 31 13.78 -28.73 12.26
N GLU A 32 13.82 -29.90 12.92
CA GLU A 32 15.08 -30.55 13.32
C GLU A 32 15.98 -30.90 12.12
N PRO A 33 15.51 -31.64 11.08
CA PRO A 33 16.36 -31.94 9.92
C PRO A 33 16.68 -30.71 9.06
N ALA A 34 15.86 -29.65 9.14
CA ALA A 34 16.10 -28.39 8.45
C ALA A 34 17.10 -27.48 9.19
N GLY A 35 17.48 -27.83 10.43
CA GLY A 35 18.36 -27.00 11.25
C GLY A 35 17.69 -25.73 11.81
N CYS A 36 16.35 -25.72 11.89
CA CYS A 36 15.58 -24.59 12.40
C CYS A 36 15.42 -24.60 13.93
N LEU A 37 15.93 -25.62 14.60
CA LEU A 37 15.92 -25.79 16.05
C LEU A 37 17.36 -25.87 16.55
N ASP A 38 17.72 -25.07 17.54
CA ASP A 38 19.03 -25.15 18.18
C ASP A 38 19.06 -26.17 19.33
N ASP A 39 20.27 -26.56 19.76
CA ASP A 39 20.48 -27.54 20.84
C ASP A 39 19.94 -27.07 22.22
N GLN A 40 19.55 -25.81 22.35
CA GLN A 40 18.96 -25.21 23.55
C GLN A 40 17.43 -25.09 23.46
N GLY A 41 16.82 -25.59 22.39
CA GLY A 41 15.38 -25.48 22.14
C GLY A 41 14.95 -24.11 21.60
N GLY A 42 15.90 -23.29 21.15
CA GLY A 42 15.63 -22.07 20.39
C GLY A 42 15.07 -22.40 19.02
N ILE A 43 14.09 -21.62 18.60
CA ILE A 43 13.38 -21.78 17.33
C ILE A 43 13.78 -20.63 16.41
N ASP A 44 14.33 -20.96 15.24
CA ASP A 44 14.49 -20.02 14.14
C ASP A 44 13.17 -19.96 13.34
N GLN A 45 12.37 -18.93 13.61
CA GLN A 45 11.08 -18.76 12.96
C GLN A 45 11.21 -18.57 11.44
N ASP A 46 12.23 -17.85 10.98
CA ASP A 46 12.42 -17.61 9.54
C ASP A 46 12.76 -18.92 8.82
N CYS A 47 13.61 -19.74 9.45
CA CYS A 47 13.92 -21.08 8.95
C CYS A 47 12.67 -21.98 8.94
N LEU A 48 11.88 -22.00 10.01
CA LEU A 48 10.65 -22.80 10.06
C LEU A 48 9.63 -22.32 9.02
N GLN A 49 9.46 -21.00 8.83
CA GLN A 49 8.58 -20.46 7.80
C GLN A 49 9.02 -20.90 6.41
N ALA A 50 10.33 -20.86 6.14
CA ALA A 50 10.91 -21.22 4.85
C ALA A 50 10.84 -22.72 4.54
N ASN A 51 11.02 -23.60 5.53
CA ASN A 51 11.15 -25.05 5.32
C ASN A 51 9.93 -25.85 5.76
N CYS A 52 9.11 -25.31 6.67
CA CYS A 52 8.03 -26.01 7.38
C CYS A 52 6.69 -25.27 7.31
N GLY A 53 6.52 -24.40 6.30
CA GLY A 53 5.29 -23.63 6.08
C GLY A 53 4.00 -24.45 6.18
N PRO A 54 3.86 -25.62 5.53
CA PRO A 54 2.65 -26.44 5.63
C PRO A 54 2.33 -26.93 7.06
N GLN A 55 3.35 -27.24 7.87
CA GLN A 55 3.19 -27.69 9.25
C GLN A 55 2.82 -26.52 10.16
N LEU A 56 3.40 -25.34 9.92
CA LEU A 56 3.00 -24.10 10.59
C LEU A 56 1.56 -23.72 10.24
N ASP A 57 1.20 -23.76 8.95
CA ASP A 57 -0.15 -23.46 8.46
C ASP A 57 -1.18 -24.45 9.03
N ALA A 58 -0.82 -25.73 9.21
CA ALA A 58 -1.68 -26.72 9.84
C ALA A 58 -1.87 -26.45 11.35
N CYS A 59 -0.81 -26.08 12.06
CA CYS A 59 -0.86 -25.90 13.52
C CYS A 59 -1.44 -24.55 13.96
N PHE A 60 -1.13 -23.47 13.24
CA PHE A 60 -1.49 -22.10 13.62
C PHE A 60 -2.52 -21.47 12.68
N GLY A 61 -3.02 -22.22 11.70
CA GLY A 61 -3.72 -21.68 10.54
C GLY A 61 -2.74 -21.01 9.58
N ALA A 62 -3.21 -20.70 8.36
CA ALA A 62 -2.41 -19.99 7.38
C ALA A 62 -1.93 -18.66 7.99
N GLN A 63 -0.64 -18.60 8.32
CA GLN A 63 -0.05 -17.38 8.84
C GLN A 63 0.29 -16.47 7.65
N PRO A 64 0.15 -15.14 7.79
CA PRO A 64 0.66 -14.21 6.79
C PRO A 64 2.15 -14.48 6.63
N ARG A 65 2.56 -14.94 5.44
CA ARG A 65 3.97 -15.14 5.16
C ARG A 65 4.63 -13.76 5.12
N PRO A 66 5.86 -13.62 5.64
CA PRO A 66 6.59 -12.38 5.47
C PRO A 66 6.61 -11.99 3.98
N PRO A 67 6.39 -10.71 3.66
CA PRO A 67 6.52 -10.21 2.31
C PRO A 67 7.93 -10.54 1.77
N SER A 68 8.00 -11.17 0.61
CA SER A 68 9.26 -11.68 0.04
C SER A 68 9.45 -11.34 -1.44
N GLY A 69 8.50 -10.60 -2.01
CA GLY A 69 8.57 -10.19 -3.40
C GLY A 69 9.13 -8.78 -3.56
N ASP A 70 8.74 -8.14 -4.65
CA ASP A 70 9.28 -6.87 -5.11
C ASP A 70 8.21 -5.79 -5.31
N LEU A 71 6.93 -6.09 -5.09
CA LEU A 71 5.89 -5.07 -5.24
C LEU A 71 6.13 -3.92 -4.26
N THR A 72 6.12 -2.72 -4.80
CA THR A 72 6.03 -1.46 -4.04
C THR A 72 4.66 -1.35 -3.38
N CYS A 73 4.49 -0.38 -2.48
CA CYS A 73 3.20 -0.15 -1.82
C CYS A 73 2.08 0.18 -2.81
N ALA A 74 2.36 0.99 -3.84
CA ALA A 74 1.41 1.31 -4.90
C ALA A 74 0.98 0.07 -5.69
N GLU A 75 1.93 -0.81 -6.03
CA GLU A 75 1.66 -2.05 -6.75
C GLU A 75 0.93 -3.07 -5.87
N LEU A 76 1.26 -3.16 -4.58
CA LEU A 76 0.51 -3.96 -3.60
C LEU A 76 -0.94 -3.48 -3.51
N ASN A 77 -1.17 -2.17 -3.37
CA ASN A 77 -2.52 -1.61 -3.35
C ASN A 77 -3.27 -1.92 -4.66
N GLY A 78 -2.61 -1.82 -5.81
CA GLY A 78 -3.17 -2.24 -7.10
C GLY A 78 -3.57 -3.71 -7.10
N CYS A 79 -2.68 -4.61 -6.68
CA CYS A 79 -2.94 -6.04 -6.58
C CYS A 79 -4.15 -6.35 -5.68
N LEU A 80 -4.24 -5.71 -4.51
CA LEU A 80 -5.34 -5.90 -3.57
C LEU A 80 -6.69 -5.43 -4.13
N ASN A 81 -6.70 -4.37 -4.96
CA ASN A 81 -7.92 -3.90 -5.61
C ASN A 81 -8.43 -4.86 -6.72
N ASP A 82 -7.54 -5.69 -7.27
CA ASP A 82 -7.91 -6.71 -8.25
C ASP A 82 -8.47 -8.00 -7.60
N CYS A 83 -8.27 -8.17 -6.29
CA CYS A 83 -8.85 -9.27 -5.53
C CYS A 83 -10.33 -9.04 -5.23
N SER A 84 -11.15 -10.10 -5.26
CA SER A 84 -12.51 -10.03 -4.71
C SER A 84 -12.49 -10.06 -3.19
N ASP A 85 -13.47 -9.43 -2.53
CA ASP A 85 -13.54 -9.31 -1.06
C ASP A 85 -13.46 -10.66 -0.31
N ASP A 86 -13.91 -11.75 -0.93
CA ASP A 86 -13.93 -13.10 -0.34
C ASP A 86 -12.71 -13.97 -0.74
N ASP A 87 -11.83 -13.48 -1.62
CA ASP A 87 -10.68 -14.25 -2.13
C ASP A 87 -9.43 -14.03 -1.28
N GLN A 88 -9.39 -14.74 -0.15
CA GLN A 88 -8.26 -14.71 0.78
C GLN A 88 -6.96 -15.23 0.15
N ASP A 89 -7.03 -16.13 -0.83
CA ASP A 89 -5.86 -16.66 -1.52
C ASP A 89 -5.21 -15.55 -2.37
N CYS A 90 -6.02 -14.75 -3.08
CA CYS A 90 -5.56 -13.58 -3.82
C CYS A 90 -4.91 -12.55 -2.89
N VAL A 91 -5.58 -12.20 -1.78
CA VAL A 91 -5.06 -11.22 -0.80
C VAL A 91 -3.71 -11.68 -0.24
N ASN A 92 -3.60 -12.95 0.17
CA ASN A 92 -2.35 -13.52 0.68
C ASN A 92 -1.24 -13.55 -0.37
N ALA A 93 -1.59 -13.81 -1.63
CA ALA A 93 -0.64 -13.76 -2.73
C ALA A 93 -0.08 -12.35 -2.94
N CYS A 94 -0.93 -11.31 -2.92
CA CYS A 94 -0.49 -9.91 -3.03
C CYS A 94 0.50 -9.53 -1.91
N PHE A 95 0.20 -9.87 -0.66
CA PHE A 95 1.12 -9.63 0.46
C PHE A 95 2.43 -10.41 0.30
N THR A 96 2.38 -11.67 -0.13
CA THR A 96 3.58 -12.48 -0.36
C THR A 96 4.47 -11.87 -1.46
N MET A 97 3.86 -11.33 -2.50
CA MET A 97 4.51 -10.67 -3.63
C MET A 97 5.04 -9.27 -3.31
N SER A 98 4.59 -8.65 -2.21
CA SER A 98 5.13 -7.36 -1.81
C SER A 98 6.55 -7.45 -1.26
N SER A 99 7.29 -6.36 -1.45
CA SER A 99 8.55 -6.13 -0.74
C SER A 99 8.28 -5.86 0.74
N PRO A 100 9.24 -6.15 1.64
CA PRO A 100 9.15 -5.74 3.05
C PRO A 100 8.83 -4.25 3.20
N GLU A 101 9.55 -3.39 2.47
CA GLU A 101 9.35 -1.95 2.51
C GLU A 101 7.97 -1.53 1.98
N GLY A 102 7.51 -2.15 0.88
CA GLY A 102 6.19 -1.89 0.30
C GLY A 102 5.05 -2.30 1.24
N ASN A 103 5.18 -3.44 1.90
CA ASN A 103 4.22 -3.89 2.91
C ASN A 103 4.22 -2.96 4.14
N ASP A 104 5.40 -2.56 4.63
CA ASP A 104 5.50 -1.66 5.79
C ASP A 104 4.83 -0.30 5.51
N GLN A 105 5.02 0.27 4.33
CA GLN A 105 4.34 1.49 3.89
C GLN A 105 2.82 1.30 3.82
N PHE A 106 2.36 0.13 3.35
CA PHE A 106 0.93 -0.18 3.24
C PHE A 106 0.29 -0.28 4.63
N GLN A 107 0.96 -0.99 5.56
CA GLN A 107 0.52 -1.11 6.94
C GLN A 107 0.48 0.25 7.64
N ALA A 108 1.50 1.09 7.45
CA ALA A 108 1.52 2.46 8.00
C ALA A 108 0.33 3.30 7.49
N THR A 109 -0.02 3.15 6.21
CA THR A 109 -1.19 3.80 5.60
C THR A 109 -2.49 3.33 6.28
N LEU A 110 -2.68 2.01 6.42
CA LEU A 110 -3.85 1.45 7.09
C LEU A 110 -3.95 1.87 8.56
N GLU A 111 -2.82 1.92 9.27
CA GLU A 111 -2.77 2.37 10.66
C GLU A 111 -3.18 3.83 10.78
N CYS A 112 -2.68 4.71 9.91
CA CYS A 112 -3.10 6.11 9.90
C CYS A 112 -4.61 6.25 9.65
N ILE A 113 -5.15 5.59 8.62
CA ILE A 113 -6.58 5.66 8.26
C ILE A 113 -7.45 5.22 9.45
N ARG A 114 -7.04 4.15 10.13
CA ARG A 114 -7.73 3.64 11.34
C ARG A 114 -7.63 4.63 12.50
N ALA A 115 -6.44 5.18 12.76
CA ALA A 115 -6.20 6.13 13.85
C ALA A 115 -6.98 7.44 13.66
N ALA A 116 -7.11 7.91 12.41
CA ALA A 116 -7.91 9.06 12.04
C ALA A 116 -9.43 8.81 12.11
N GLY A 117 -9.85 7.54 12.17
CA GLY A 117 -11.27 7.16 12.18
C GLY A 117 -11.96 7.41 10.85
N CYS A 118 -11.22 7.40 9.74
CA CYS A 118 -11.80 7.56 8.41
C CYS A 118 -12.61 6.33 8.02
N ALA A 119 -13.81 6.54 7.45
CA ALA A 119 -14.60 5.45 6.92
C ALA A 119 -13.92 4.82 5.69
N GLY A 120 -14.20 3.53 5.44
CA GLY A 120 -13.77 2.87 4.21
C GLY A 120 -14.30 3.63 2.99
N GLY A 121 -13.39 4.03 2.10
CA GLY A 121 -13.71 4.81 0.89
C GLY A 121 -13.86 6.32 1.09
N ASP A 122 -13.69 6.86 2.30
CA ASP A 122 -13.69 8.31 2.54
C ASP A 122 -12.34 8.93 2.15
N GLY A 123 -12.12 9.10 0.85
CA GLY A 123 -10.87 9.61 0.30
C GLY A 123 -10.52 11.02 0.75
N ASP A 124 -11.51 11.85 1.09
CA ASP A 124 -11.27 13.21 1.60
C ASP A 124 -10.72 13.19 3.03
N CYS A 125 -11.32 12.36 3.91
CA CYS A 125 -10.77 12.15 5.25
C CYS A 125 -9.35 11.58 5.19
N GLN A 126 -9.13 10.58 4.34
CA GLN A 126 -7.82 9.92 4.21
C GLN A 126 -6.75 10.90 3.73
N ARG A 127 -7.00 11.68 2.68
CA ARG A 127 -6.06 12.71 2.21
C ARG A 127 -5.82 13.79 3.26
N ALA A 128 -6.87 14.24 3.96
CA ALA A 128 -6.72 15.31 4.95
C ALA A 128 -5.88 14.90 6.18
N ASN A 129 -5.91 13.62 6.58
CA ASN A 129 -5.27 13.16 7.81
C ASN A 129 -4.02 12.29 7.59
N CYS A 130 -3.91 11.63 6.44
CA CYS A 130 -2.89 10.62 6.15
C CYS A 130 -2.12 10.91 4.86
N GLN A 131 -2.01 12.18 4.44
CA GLN A 131 -1.35 12.55 3.19
C GLN A 131 0.09 12.02 3.12
N ALA A 132 0.84 12.07 4.22
CA ALA A 132 2.24 11.65 4.23
C ALA A 132 2.40 10.15 3.97
N GLU A 133 1.58 9.32 4.63
CA GLU A 133 1.56 7.87 4.45
C GLU A 133 1.04 7.49 3.06
N LEU A 134 -0.01 8.17 2.59
CA LEU A 134 -0.52 8.00 1.23
C LEU A 134 0.52 8.36 0.17
N ASP A 135 1.25 9.46 0.35
CA ASP A 135 2.31 9.88 -0.58
C ASP A 135 3.49 8.91 -0.55
N ALA A 136 3.85 8.38 0.62
CA ALA A 136 4.88 7.37 0.75
C ALA A 136 4.50 6.05 0.09
N CYS A 137 3.22 5.67 0.19
CA CYS A 137 2.72 4.41 -0.35
C CYS A 137 2.40 4.46 -1.85
N LEU A 138 1.52 5.39 -2.25
CA LEU A 138 0.95 5.45 -3.59
C LEU A 138 1.84 6.21 -4.57
N GLY A 139 2.95 6.77 -4.09
CA GLY A 139 3.66 7.83 -4.78
C GLY A 139 2.82 9.09 -4.68
N GLY A 140 3.30 10.08 -3.94
CA GLY A 140 2.62 11.36 -3.85
C GLY A 140 2.34 11.95 -5.23
N PRO A 141 1.47 12.96 -5.33
CA PRO A 141 1.13 13.56 -6.61
C PRO A 141 2.43 13.89 -7.36
N ALA A 142 2.52 13.41 -8.61
CA ALA A 142 3.70 13.58 -9.43
C ALA A 142 4.21 15.02 -9.34
N GLN A 143 5.40 15.19 -8.76
CA GLN A 143 5.94 16.51 -8.55
C GLN A 143 6.50 17.05 -9.87
N PRO A 144 6.17 18.30 -10.24
CA PRO A 144 6.74 18.92 -11.42
C PRO A 144 8.24 19.14 -11.22
N MET A 145 9.06 18.52 -12.07
CA MET A 145 10.52 18.63 -12.02
C MET A 145 11.12 19.05 -13.36
N GLY A 146 10.27 19.29 -14.37
CA GLY A 146 10.68 19.63 -15.72
C GLY A 146 10.76 21.14 -15.96
N GLU A 147 10.80 21.49 -17.23
CA GLU A 147 10.83 22.88 -17.71
C GLU A 147 9.60 23.22 -18.56
N GLY A 148 8.65 22.29 -18.67
CA GLY A 148 7.46 22.45 -19.49
C GLY A 148 6.58 23.59 -19.00
N THR A 149 6.10 24.39 -19.93
CA THR A 149 5.14 25.48 -19.70
C THR A 149 3.73 24.94 -19.43
N CYS A 150 2.84 25.77 -18.90
CA CYS A 150 1.46 25.36 -18.64
C CYS A 150 0.71 24.98 -19.94
N LEU A 151 1.04 25.64 -21.06
CA LEU A 151 0.50 25.29 -22.38
C LEU A 151 0.96 23.89 -22.80
N GLU A 152 2.24 23.56 -22.64
CA GLU A 152 2.78 22.24 -22.93
C GLU A 152 2.17 21.17 -22.02
N LEU A 153 1.99 21.48 -20.73
CA LEU A 153 1.28 20.60 -19.79
C LEU A 153 -0.15 20.33 -20.26
N ASN A 154 -0.92 21.36 -20.60
CA ASN A 154 -2.29 21.20 -21.07
C ASN A 154 -2.37 20.41 -22.39
N MET A 155 -1.43 20.64 -23.31
CA MET A 155 -1.31 19.87 -24.54
C MET A 155 -0.94 18.40 -24.28
N CYS A 156 -0.12 18.14 -23.26
CA CYS A 156 0.29 16.80 -22.85
C CYS A 156 -0.87 16.03 -22.21
N LEU A 157 -1.67 16.68 -21.36
CA LEU A 157 -2.80 16.05 -20.66
C LEU A 157 -3.97 15.72 -21.59
N SER A 158 -4.20 16.52 -22.63
CA SER A 158 -5.30 16.36 -23.60
C SER A 158 -5.41 14.93 -24.18
N PRO A 159 -4.33 14.28 -24.67
CA PRO A 159 -4.41 12.91 -25.17
C PRO A 159 -4.46 11.82 -24.10
N CYS A 160 -4.24 12.12 -22.80
CA CYS A 160 -4.10 11.07 -21.79
C CYS A 160 -5.40 10.28 -21.53
N ALA A 161 -6.58 10.81 -21.84
CA ALA A 161 -7.87 10.10 -21.72
C ALA A 161 -8.12 9.39 -20.35
N GLY A 162 -7.52 9.91 -19.27
CA GLY A 162 -7.61 9.33 -17.93
C GLY A 162 -6.53 8.28 -17.59
N ASP A 163 -5.58 8.01 -18.48
CA ASP A 163 -4.39 7.22 -18.19
C ASP A 163 -3.51 7.96 -17.16
N GLN A 164 -3.49 7.45 -15.93
CA GLN A 164 -2.77 8.08 -14.83
C GLN A 164 -1.26 8.12 -15.07
N THR A 165 -0.69 7.10 -15.71
CA THR A 165 0.73 7.08 -16.06
C THR A 165 1.07 8.19 -17.06
N CYS A 166 0.20 8.43 -18.04
CA CYS A 166 0.33 9.56 -18.95
C CYS A 166 0.20 10.91 -18.22
N VAL A 167 -0.81 11.04 -17.35
CA VAL A 167 -1.05 12.26 -16.55
C VAL A 167 0.15 12.58 -15.65
N ASP A 168 0.68 11.59 -14.94
CA ASP A 168 1.84 11.74 -14.06
C ASP A 168 3.09 12.13 -14.87
N ALA A 169 3.31 11.50 -16.03
CA ALA A 169 4.41 11.87 -16.92
C ALA A 169 4.31 13.33 -17.40
N CYS A 170 3.08 13.81 -17.69
CA CYS A 170 2.84 15.21 -18.04
C CYS A 170 3.14 16.15 -16.86
N TYR A 171 2.72 15.79 -15.65
CA TYR A 171 3.03 16.58 -14.45
C TYR A 171 4.52 16.65 -14.15
N VAL A 172 5.24 15.52 -14.23
CA VAL A 172 6.70 15.51 -14.06
C VAL A 172 7.40 16.40 -15.09
N ALA A 173 6.93 16.42 -16.35
CA ALA A 173 7.52 17.21 -17.42
C ALA A 173 7.27 18.73 -17.28
N ALA A 174 6.26 19.15 -16.52
CA ALA A 174 5.96 20.55 -16.27
C ALA A 174 6.97 21.17 -15.29
N SER A 175 7.19 22.48 -15.40
CA SER A 175 7.88 23.25 -14.37
C SER A 175 6.99 23.43 -13.13
N PRO A 176 7.58 23.62 -11.93
CA PRO A 176 6.82 23.94 -10.73
C PRO A 176 5.86 25.12 -10.89
N GLU A 177 6.30 26.19 -11.57
CA GLU A 177 5.49 27.38 -11.84
C GLU A 177 4.33 27.07 -12.80
N ALA A 178 4.61 26.31 -13.86
CA ALA A 178 3.59 25.89 -14.83
C ALA A 178 2.51 25.01 -14.19
N PHE A 179 2.92 24.04 -13.37
CA PHE A 179 2.00 23.17 -12.65
C PHE A 179 1.18 23.94 -11.61
N ALA A 180 1.79 24.87 -10.87
CA ALA A 180 1.06 25.74 -9.94
C ALA A 180 0.01 26.61 -10.65
N ALA A 181 0.36 27.20 -11.80
CA ALA A 181 -0.57 27.97 -12.62
C ALA A 181 -1.72 27.10 -13.17
N TYR A 182 -1.41 25.87 -13.60
CA TYR A 182 -2.40 24.88 -14.04
C TYR A 182 -3.39 24.53 -12.93
N GLN A 183 -2.90 24.22 -11.72
CA GLN A 183 -3.75 23.94 -10.57
C GLN A 183 -4.65 25.13 -10.20
N ALA A 184 -4.09 26.35 -10.20
CA ALA A 184 -4.87 27.56 -9.90
C ALA A 184 -6.00 27.78 -10.92
N ALA A 185 -5.74 27.54 -12.21
CA ALA A 185 -6.76 27.60 -13.25
C ALA A 185 -7.86 26.54 -13.02
N ASN A 186 -7.48 25.29 -12.76
CA ASN A 186 -8.44 24.22 -12.48
C ASN A 186 -9.28 24.47 -11.23
N GLN A 187 -8.66 24.96 -10.15
CA GLN A 187 -9.38 25.30 -8.93
C GLN A 187 -10.42 26.40 -9.18
N CYS A 188 -10.06 27.45 -9.93
CA CYS A 188 -11.02 28.50 -10.30
C CYS A 188 -12.21 27.94 -11.08
N ILE A 189 -11.96 27.07 -12.07
CA ILE A 189 -13.02 26.45 -12.89
C ILE A 189 -13.98 25.64 -12.02
N GLN A 190 -13.46 24.89 -11.04
CA GLN A 190 -14.25 24.13 -10.09
C GLN A 190 -15.06 25.04 -9.17
N ASP A 191 -14.43 26.05 -8.57
CA ASP A 191 -15.09 27.00 -7.65
C ASP A 191 -16.20 27.80 -8.35
N ALA A 192 -15.99 28.14 -9.63
CA ALA A 192 -16.98 28.81 -10.47
C ALA A 192 -18.10 27.89 -10.97
N GLY A 193 -17.99 26.57 -10.78
CA GLY A 193 -18.95 25.59 -11.27
C GLY A 193 -19.01 25.50 -12.79
N CYS A 194 -17.91 25.83 -13.49
CA CYS A 194 -17.86 25.76 -14.94
C CYS A 194 -17.74 24.31 -15.42
N MET A 195 -18.57 23.91 -16.38
CA MET A 195 -18.47 22.59 -17.01
C MET A 195 -17.21 22.48 -17.87
N SER A 196 -16.66 21.26 -18.01
CA SER A 196 -15.57 20.99 -18.94
C SER A 196 -15.99 21.34 -20.37
N GLY A 197 -15.24 22.25 -21.02
CA GLY A 197 -15.52 22.73 -22.37
C GLY A 197 -16.44 23.96 -22.45
N ASP A 198 -16.98 24.43 -21.33
CA ASP A 198 -17.72 25.71 -21.27
C ASP A 198 -16.74 26.89 -21.29
N THR A 199 -16.23 27.20 -22.47
CA THR A 199 -15.23 28.25 -22.67
C THR A 199 -15.75 29.63 -22.31
N GLU A 200 -17.06 29.87 -22.41
CA GLU A 200 -17.67 31.15 -22.03
C GLU A 200 -17.65 31.34 -20.51
N CYS A 201 -18.04 30.31 -19.75
CA CYS A 201 -17.96 30.34 -18.29
C CYS A 201 -16.50 30.48 -17.82
N GLN A 202 -15.60 29.69 -18.39
CA GLN A 202 -14.17 29.67 -18.04
C GLN A 202 -13.51 31.03 -18.32
N GLN A 203 -13.77 31.63 -19.48
CA GLN A 203 -13.23 32.95 -19.81
C GLN A 203 -13.85 34.05 -18.96
N THR A 204 -15.13 33.97 -18.61
CA THR A 204 -15.80 35.01 -17.83
C THR A 204 -15.36 35.01 -16.37
N ASN A 205 -15.18 33.82 -15.77
CA ASN A 205 -14.93 33.70 -14.33
C ASN A 205 -13.45 33.46 -13.99
N CYS A 206 -12.67 32.92 -14.93
CA CYS A 206 -11.31 32.44 -14.66
C CYS A 206 -10.27 32.97 -15.66
N SER A 207 -10.55 34.08 -16.37
CA SER A 207 -9.61 34.67 -17.35
C SER A 207 -8.22 34.91 -16.79
N ASP A 208 -8.12 35.37 -15.55
CA ASP A 208 -6.84 35.78 -14.95
C ASP A 208 -5.99 34.54 -14.63
N ALA A 209 -6.59 33.51 -14.03
CA ALA A 209 -5.92 32.25 -13.73
C ALA A 209 -5.52 31.50 -15.02
N ILE A 210 -6.42 31.45 -16.01
CA ILE A 210 -6.13 30.86 -17.32
C ILE A 210 -5.05 31.67 -18.06
N GLY A 211 -5.10 33.00 -17.98
CA GLY A 211 -4.12 33.90 -18.57
C GLY A 211 -2.73 33.72 -17.95
N ALA A 212 -2.63 33.58 -16.63
CA ALA A 212 -1.38 33.31 -15.92
C ALA A 212 -0.77 31.96 -16.32
N CYS A 213 -1.60 30.94 -16.58
CA CYS A 213 -1.16 29.67 -17.14
C CYS A 213 -0.66 29.83 -18.59
N LEU A 214 -1.44 30.44 -19.48
CA LEU A 214 -1.11 30.48 -20.91
C LEU A 214 -0.01 31.49 -21.26
N ASN A 215 0.20 32.52 -20.45
CA ASN A 215 1.21 33.56 -20.66
C ASN A 215 1.89 33.92 -19.33
N PRO A 216 2.83 33.10 -18.83
CA PRO A 216 3.65 33.47 -17.69
C PRO A 216 4.52 34.68 -18.07
N MET A 217 4.35 35.81 -17.37
CA MET A 217 5.10 37.06 -17.59
C MET A 217 6.51 37.02 -17.01
#